data_AF-Q02AM3-F1
#
_entry.id   AF-Q02AM3-F1
#
_cell.length_a   1.000
_cell.length_b   1.000
_cell.length_c   1.000
_cell.angle_alpha   90.00
_cell.angle_beta   90.00
_cell.angle_gamma   90.00
#
_symmetry.space_group_name_H-M   'P 1'
#
loop_
_entity.id
_entity.type
_entity.pdbx_description
1 polymer ?
#
loop_
_entity_poly.entity_id
_entity_poly.type
_entity_poly.pdbx_seq_one_letter_code
_entity_poly.pdbx_strand_id
1 'polypeptide(L)'
;MNPGLVVKLRPAGPWRIGPDSGARNRVDVIYHSDSLYSAVTSAMSRMGMLEDWLTATARTETPAVCFSSCFPFLDEIVFVVPPRTIWPPTSPALMSARVRWKSARFVPLTVVQAILSGEKLNANQWGVDGASGCLVPNGRGGPFRTGVRWNAAVDRLSGASERHATACTEFRPGSGLWTIVGFADDAARDRWQDAVKAAFRLLADTGFGGERSRGWGRAETPEFVEGSLPELIIQERTKPVVKAVGKPVVEAAAVAEPEIAGEPSPVPPVQEPPEEVPPANEPGPEPLPETEPGPEPPAAEEPPGEEPEPDPNPEPSEPPVGEPEEALQDAVLEAEVRAPESIAEITVEPVAEEAAEIDSALPSEAETTAPDDAAEPEPVVEPVAVEEEPEPEAHELAALAAGRPSGPPLQAHWLLSLFTPAAADAVDWGRGSYTVLARGGRIDSPSGSGELKKQIQMVAEGSVLYADGAPRGSAADVAPDGFAHPVFRAGFALSIRLPEVH
;
A
#
# COMPACT_ATOMS: atom_id res chain seq x y z
N MET A 1 1.38 -15.62 -23.96
CA MET A 1 0.96 -15.10 -22.65
C MET A 1 2.04 -15.43 -21.66
N ASN A 2 2.26 -14.57 -20.68
CA ASN A 2 3.35 -14.75 -19.71
C ASN A 2 2.80 -15.44 -18.45
N PRO A 3 3.51 -16.39 -17.83
CA PRO A 3 3.05 -16.95 -16.56
C PRO A 3 2.98 -15.88 -15.49
N GLY A 4 1.98 -15.96 -14.61
CA GLY A 4 1.75 -15.02 -13.54
C GLY A 4 1.28 -15.69 -12.25
N LEU A 5 1.61 -15.05 -11.13
CA LEU A 5 1.22 -15.48 -9.80
C LEU A 5 0.67 -14.28 -9.02
N VAL A 6 -0.63 -14.32 -8.69
CA VAL A 6 -1.24 -13.38 -7.75
C VAL A 6 -0.93 -13.83 -6.32
N VAL A 7 -0.53 -12.87 -5.47
CA VAL A 7 -0.30 -13.07 -4.05
C VAL A 7 -1.23 -12.15 -3.26
N LYS A 8 -2.09 -12.71 -2.38
CA LYS A 8 -2.84 -11.92 -1.38
C LYS A 8 -2.15 -12.03 -0.02
N LEU A 9 -2.00 -10.91 0.68
CA LEU A 9 -1.41 -10.79 2.02
C LEU A 9 -2.43 -10.14 2.96
N ARG A 10 -2.92 -10.89 3.96
CA ARG A 10 -3.75 -10.35 5.05
C ARG A 10 -2.85 -9.87 6.20
N PRO A 11 -2.82 -8.58 6.55
CA PRO A 11 -1.95 -8.06 7.61
C PRO A 11 -2.29 -8.59 9.00
N ALA A 12 -1.32 -9.20 9.67
CA ALA A 12 -1.43 -9.66 11.05
C ALA A 12 -1.28 -8.52 12.09
N GLY A 13 -1.26 -7.26 11.62
CA GLY A 13 -1.01 -6.06 12.40
C GLY A 13 -0.81 -4.82 11.52
N PRO A 14 -0.46 -3.67 12.10
CA PRO A 14 -0.18 -2.45 11.34
C PRO A 14 1.08 -2.62 10.47
N TRP A 15 1.09 -1.96 9.30
CA TRP A 15 2.26 -1.89 8.42
C TRP A 15 2.87 -0.49 8.44
N ARG A 16 4.18 -0.36 8.23
CA ARG A 16 4.82 0.93 7.93
C ARG A 16 5.41 0.94 6.53
N ILE A 17 4.63 1.45 5.60
CA ILE A 17 5.08 1.85 4.26
C ILE A 17 5.69 3.26 4.40
N GLY A 18 7.01 3.37 4.39
CA GLY A 18 7.69 4.67 4.54
C GLY A 18 7.53 5.55 3.29
N PRO A 19 7.23 6.85 3.42
CA PRO A 19 7.25 7.78 2.30
C PRO A 19 8.70 8.12 1.91
N ASP A 20 8.92 8.58 0.67
CA ASP A 20 10.27 8.90 0.16
C ASP A 20 11.02 9.96 0.96
N SER A 21 10.31 10.87 1.63
CA SER A 21 10.90 11.86 2.55
C SER A 21 11.42 11.27 3.87
N GLY A 22 11.21 9.97 4.12
CA GLY A 22 11.57 9.30 5.38
C GLY A 22 10.76 9.72 6.61
N ALA A 23 9.78 10.62 6.46
CA ALA A 23 9.05 11.24 7.57
C ALA A 23 8.37 10.19 8.48
N ARG A 24 8.74 10.19 9.78
CA ARG A 24 8.23 9.23 10.78
C ARG A 24 6.72 9.35 11.00
N ASN A 25 6.16 10.56 10.93
CA ASN A 25 4.75 10.87 11.13
C ASN A 25 3.85 10.70 9.88
N ARG A 26 4.38 10.15 8.77
CA ARG A 26 3.60 9.84 7.55
C ARG A 26 3.88 8.41 7.07
N VAL A 27 2.98 7.90 6.23
CA VAL A 27 3.12 6.65 5.46
C VAL A 27 2.71 6.90 4.01
N ASP A 28 3.17 6.07 3.07
CA ASP A 28 2.47 5.90 1.80
C ASP A 28 1.37 4.82 1.93
N VAL A 29 0.52 4.72 0.91
CA VAL A 29 -0.59 3.76 0.82
C VAL A 29 -0.38 2.74 -0.30
N ILE A 30 0.72 2.83 -1.06
CA ILE A 30 1.19 1.79 -1.99
C ILE A 30 2.51 1.23 -1.48
N TYR A 31 2.61 -0.10 -1.33
CA TYR A 31 3.90 -0.73 -1.11
C TYR A 31 4.55 -0.99 -2.47
N HIS A 32 5.38 -0.05 -2.92
CA HIS A 32 5.89 0.01 -4.28
C HIS A 32 6.75 -1.20 -4.69
N SER A 33 6.73 -1.54 -5.98
CA SER A 33 7.47 -2.66 -6.58
C SER A 33 8.98 -2.62 -6.31
N ASP A 34 9.60 -1.44 -6.23
CA ASP A 34 11.02 -1.28 -5.88
C ASP A 34 11.33 -1.80 -4.46
N SER A 35 10.38 -1.62 -3.55
CA SER A 35 10.46 -1.95 -2.14
C SER A 35 10.09 -3.41 -1.89
N LEU A 36 9.10 -3.92 -2.64
CA LEU A 36 8.77 -5.35 -2.68
C LEU A 36 9.92 -6.18 -3.25
N TYR A 37 10.49 -5.77 -4.39
CA TYR A 37 11.68 -6.40 -4.97
C TYR A 37 12.86 -6.36 -3.99
N SER A 38 13.08 -5.23 -3.29
CA SER A 38 14.11 -5.13 -2.25
C SER A 38 13.86 -6.14 -1.12
N ALA A 39 12.62 -6.28 -0.65
CA ALA A 39 12.27 -7.24 0.40
C ALA A 39 12.44 -8.70 -0.04
N VAL A 40 11.99 -9.05 -1.25
CA VAL A 40 12.18 -10.38 -1.85
C VAL A 40 13.67 -10.66 -2.05
N THR A 41 14.47 -9.70 -2.53
CA THR A 41 15.92 -9.85 -2.67
C THR A 41 16.60 -10.13 -1.31
N SER A 42 16.19 -9.44 -0.25
CA SER A 42 16.65 -9.73 1.12
C SER A 42 16.21 -11.10 1.65
N ALA A 43 15.06 -11.61 1.22
CA ALA A 43 14.63 -12.98 1.52
C ALA A 43 15.43 -14.02 0.71
N MET A 44 15.67 -13.79 -0.59
CA MET A 44 16.54 -14.63 -1.43
C MET A 44 17.97 -14.71 -0.86
N SER A 45 18.50 -13.61 -0.33
CA SER A 45 19.77 -13.59 0.39
C SER A 45 19.77 -14.51 1.62
N ARG A 46 18.73 -14.46 2.45
CA ARG A 46 18.56 -15.37 3.60
C ARG A 46 18.40 -16.85 3.21
N MET A 47 17.95 -17.12 1.98
CA MET A 47 17.84 -18.46 1.41
C MET A 47 19.10 -18.88 0.62
N GLY A 48 20.16 -18.07 0.60
CA GLY A 48 21.42 -18.36 -0.10
C GLY A 48 21.37 -18.18 -1.62
N MET A 49 20.32 -17.56 -2.16
CA MET A 49 20.03 -17.46 -3.60
C MET A 49 20.37 -16.08 -4.21
N LEU A 50 21.08 -15.20 -3.50
CA LEU A 50 21.25 -13.79 -3.88
C LEU A 50 21.85 -13.59 -5.27
N GLU A 51 22.97 -14.26 -5.57
CA GLU A 51 23.71 -13.99 -6.80
C GLU A 51 23.00 -14.56 -8.04
N ASP A 52 22.40 -15.75 -7.96
CA ASP A 52 21.48 -16.27 -8.99
C ASP A 52 20.33 -15.30 -9.23
N TRP A 53 19.70 -14.80 -8.15
CA TRP A 53 18.54 -13.91 -8.22
C TRP A 53 18.89 -12.56 -8.86
N LEU A 54 19.96 -11.90 -8.41
CA LEU A 54 20.42 -10.64 -9.00
C LEU A 54 20.85 -10.82 -10.46
N THR A 55 21.47 -11.95 -10.81
CA THR A 55 21.88 -12.26 -12.19
C THR A 55 20.67 -12.48 -13.10
N ALA A 56 19.62 -13.14 -12.61
CA ALA A 56 18.37 -13.38 -13.34
C ALA A 56 17.42 -12.16 -13.38
N THR A 57 17.67 -11.09 -12.63
CA THR A 57 16.75 -9.93 -12.55
C THR A 57 17.45 -8.58 -12.74
N ALA A 58 18.26 -8.12 -11.78
CA ALA A 58 18.86 -6.78 -11.79
C ALA A 58 20.05 -6.61 -12.75
N ARG A 59 20.75 -7.69 -13.11
CA ARG A 59 21.96 -7.66 -13.96
C ARG A 59 21.71 -8.14 -15.40
N THR A 60 20.47 -8.10 -15.88
CA THR A 60 20.04 -8.57 -17.21
C THR A 60 19.12 -7.56 -17.90
N GLU A 61 19.11 -7.55 -19.23
CA GLU A 61 18.20 -6.74 -20.07
C GLU A 61 16.74 -7.25 -20.08
N THR A 62 16.53 -8.48 -19.62
CA THR A 62 15.21 -9.12 -19.51
C THR A 62 15.10 -9.76 -18.12
N PRO A 63 14.47 -9.08 -17.14
CA PRO A 63 14.31 -9.64 -15.80
C PRO A 63 13.41 -10.88 -15.86
N ALA A 64 13.90 -12.02 -15.36
CA ALA A 64 13.17 -13.29 -15.34
C ALA A 64 11.89 -13.21 -14.46
N VAL A 65 11.90 -12.31 -13.48
CA VAL A 65 10.79 -12.06 -12.55
C VAL A 65 10.62 -10.55 -12.35
N CYS A 66 9.40 -10.04 -12.51
CA CYS A 66 9.01 -8.68 -12.13
C CYS A 66 7.77 -8.69 -11.22
N PHE A 67 7.49 -7.56 -10.56
CA PHE A 67 6.43 -7.44 -9.56
C PHE A 67 5.58 -6.20 -9.82
N SER A 68 4.25 -6.32 -9.65
CA SER A 68 3.42 -5.14 -9.39
C SER A 68 3.77 -4.54 -8.04
N SER A 69 3.48 -3.26 -7.87
CA SER A 69 3.32 -2.70 -6.54
C SER A 69 2.12 -3.34 -5.83
N CYS A 70 2.12 -3.36 -4.50
CA CYS A 70 0.99 -3.93 -3.77
C CYS A 70 -0.16 -2.94 -3.68
N PHE A 71 -1.34 -3.35 -4.13
CA PHE A 71 -2.59 -2.60 -4.07
C PHE A 71 -3.52 -3.15 -2.99
N PRO A 72 -4.49 -2.40 -2.48
CA PRO A 72 -5.39 -2.91 -1.44
C PRO A 72 -6.43 -3.90 -1.99
N PHE A 73 -6.98 -4.72 -1.10
CA PHE A 73 -8.24 -5.44 -1.29
C PHE A 73 -9.14 -5.35 -0.04
N LEU A 74 -10.44 -5.57 -0.21
CA LEU A 74 -11.44 -5.69 0.86
C LEU A 74 -12.45 -6.77 0.48
N ASP A 75 -12.58 -7.80 1.30
CA ASP A 75 -13.33 -9.01 0.96
C ASP A 75 -12.81 -9.57 -0.39
N GLU A 76 -13.70 -9.85 -1.35
CA GLU A 76 -13.31 -10.20 -2.73
C GLU A 76 -13.06 -8.99 -3.66
N ILE A 77 -13.20 -7.76 -3.16
CA ILE A 77 -12.96 -6.55 -3.95
C ILE A 77 -11.45 -6.24 -3.97
N VAL A 78 -10.76 -6.72 -5.00
CA VAL A 78 -9.40 -6.26 -5.33
C VAL A 78 -9.44 -4.89 -6.01
N PHE A 79 -8.65 -3.94 -5.51
CA PHE A 79 -8.49 -2.61 -6.10
C PHE A 79 -7.15 -2.48 -6.82
N VAL A 80 -7.08 -1.56 -7.79
CA VAL A 80 -5.86 -1.16 -8.54
C VAL A 80 -5.77 0.35 -8.63
N VAL A 81 -4.58 0.88 -8.98
CA VAL A 81 -4.49 2.25 -9.53
C VAL A 81 -4.93 2.19 -11.00
N PRO A 82 -6.02 2.87 -11.39
CA PRO A 82 -6.61 2.72 -12.72
C PRO A 82 -5.76 3.38 -13.83
N PRO A 83 -5.94 3.00 -15.11
CA PRO A 83 -5.20 3.60 -16.21
C PRO A 83 -5.59 5.08 -16.41
N ARG A 84 -4.60 5.98 -16.40
CA ARG A 84 -4.76 7.45 -16.53
C ARG A 84 -5.37 7.92 -17.87
N THR A 85 -5.55 7.04 -18.85
CA THR A 85 -6.26 7.34 -20.12
C THR A 85 -7.77 7.18 -20.00
N ILE A 86 -8.26 6.39 -19.03
CA ILE A 86 -9.70 6.14 -18.82
C ILE A 86 -10.22 6.64 -17.46
N TRP A 87 -9.33 7.16 -16.60
CA TRP A 87 -9.66 7.61 -15.25
C TRP A 87 -9.22 9.06 -14.97
N PRO A 88 -10.08 9.91 -14.37
CA PRO A 88 -11.48 9.65 -14.00
C PRO A 88 -12.41 9.53 -15.22
N PRO A 89 -13.51 8.76 -15.13
CA PRO A 89 -14.45 8.59 -16.23
C PRO A 89 -15.12 9.91 -16.64
N THR A 90 -14.93 10.31 -17.89
CA THR A 90 -15.36 11.61 -18.45
C THR A 90 -16.77 11.63 -19.03
N SER A 91 -17.48 10.49 -19.06
CA SER A 91 -18.82 10.42 -19.66
C SER A 91 -19.82 11.32 -18.91
N PRO A 92 -20.70 12.08 -19.60
CA PRO A 92 -21.55 13.08 -18.95
C PRO A 92 -22.41 12.54 -17.80
N ALA A 93 -22.96 11.34 -17.93
CA ALA A 93 -23.80 10.71 -16.90
C ALA A 93 -23.02 10.37 -15.61
N LEU A 94 -21.71 10.11 -15.70
CA LEU A 94 -20.86 9.88 -14.53
C LEU A 94 -20.30 11.20 -13.97
N MET A 95 -20.02 12.19 -14.82
CA MET A 95 -19.60 13.54 -14.45
C MET A 95 -20.68 14.29 -13.64
N SER A 96 -21.97 14.09 -13.94
CA SER A 96 -23.09 14.68 -13.19
C SER A 96 -23.46 13.94 -11.90
N ALA A 97 -22.75 12.86 -11.55
CA ALA A 97 -23.05 12.09 -10.35
C ALA A 97 -22.43 12.70 -9.08
N ARG A 98 -22.97 12.34 -7.90
CA ARG A 98 -22.45 12.78 -6.59
C ARG A 98 -21.07 12.19 -6.23
N VAL A 99 -20.58 11.22 -7.00
CA VAL A 99 -19.31 10.51 -6.76
C VAL A 99 -18.12 11.39 -7.16
N ARG A 100 -17.18 11.61 -6.23
CA ARG A 100 -15.95 12.37 -6.48
C ARG A 100 -14.90 11.52 -7.21
N TRP A 101 -15.17 11.09 -8.45
CA TRP A 101 -14.32 10.16 -9.20
C TRP A 101 -12.81 10.52 -9.21
N LYS A 102 -12.48 11.80 -9.35
CA LYS A 102 -11.09 12.30 -9.36
C LYS A 102 -10.33 12.09 -8.04
N SER A 103 -11.02 11.92 -6.90
CA SER A 103 -10.36 11.64 -5.61
C SER A 103 -10.22 10.16 -5.27
N ALA A 104 -10.67 9.25 -6.13
CA ALA A 104 -10.36 7.82 -5.99
C ALA A 104 -8.94 7.55 -6.54
N ARG A 105 -8.00 7.21 -5.65
CA ARG A 105 -6.64 6.70 -6.00
C ARG A 105 -6.70 5.22 -6.38
N PHE A 106 -7.60 4.47 -5.74
CA PHE A 106 -7.79 3.04 -5.98
C PHE A 106 -9.21 2.74 -6.44
N VAL A 107 -9.34 1.88 -7.44
CA VAL A 107 -10.60 1.53 -8.10
C VAL A 107 -10.72 0.01 -8.17
N PRO A 108 -11.90 -0.60 -7.92
CA PRO A 108 -12.09 -2.03 -8.09
C PRO A 108 -11.70 -2.48 -9.49
N LEU A 109 -10.97 -3.59 -9.60
CA LEU A 109 -10.51 -4.10 -10.89
C LEU A 109 -11.69 -4.36 -11.86
N THR A 110 -12.83 -4.82 -11.34
CA THR A 110 -14.08 -5.01 -12.10
C THR A 110 -14.64 -3.72 -12.69
N VAL A 111 -14.45 -2.58 -12.04
CA VAL A 111 -14.85 -1.26 -12.57
C VAL A 111 -13.93 -0.83 -13.71
N VAL A 112 -12.63 -1.13 -13.62
CA VAL A 112 -11.67 -0.91 -14.72
C VAL A 112 -12.00 -1.81 -15.93
N GLN A 113 -12.25 -3.09 -15.69
CA GLN A 113 -12.68 -4.06 -16.72
C GLN A 113 -13.99 -3.63 -17.40
N ALA A 114 -14.97 -3.14 -16.64
CA ALA A 114 -16.25 -2.64 -17.16
C ALA A 114 -16.06 -1.42 -18.08
N ILE A 115 -15.25 -0.43 -17.68
CA ILE A 115 -14.94 0.75 -18.53
C ILE A 115 -14.23 0.31 -19.82
N LEU A 116 -13.22 -0.56 -19.74
CA LEU A 116 -12.51 -1.08 -20.91
C LEU A 116 -13.41 -1.94 -21.83
N SER A 117 -14.47 -2.52 -21.28
CA SER A 117 -15.49 -3.27 -22.03
C SER A 117 -16.62 -2.39 -22.60
N GLY A 118 -16.60 -1.07 -22.36
CA GLY A 118 -17.65 -0.13 -22.78
C GLY A 118 -18.95 -0.23 -21.98
N GLU A 119 -18.93 -0.87 -20.80
CA GLU A 119 -20.12 -1.11 -19.98
C GLU A 119 -20.50 0.11 -19.14
N LYS A 120 -21.82 0.35 -18.99
CA LYS A 120 -22.35 1.54 -18.30
C LYS A 120 -22.35 1.35 -16.79
N LEU A 121 -21.42 2.01 -16.10
CA LEU A 121 -21.39 2.08 -14.64
C LEU A 121 -22.62 2.80 -14.08
N ASN A 122 -23.20 2.26 -13.00
CA ASN A 122 -24.21 2.95 -12.20
C ASN A 122 -23.54 3.73 -11.06
N ALA A 123 -23.41 5.05 -11.21
CA ALA A 123 -22.71 5.90 -10.24
C ALA A 123 -23.30 5.84 -8.82
N ASN A 124 -24.61 5.63 -8.67
CA ASN A 124 -25.28 5.66 -7.35
C ASN A 124 -24.88 4.50 -6.43
N GLN A 125 -24.26 3.46 -6.98
CA GLN A 125 -23.74 2.30 -6.25
C GLN A 125 -22.36 2.54 -5.62
N TRP A 126 -21.70 3.68 -5.87
CA TRP A 126 -20.31 3.92 -5.47
C TRP A 126 -20.15 5.15 -4.57
N GLY A 127 -19.13 5.10 -3.72
CA GLY A 127 -18.61 6.24 -2.95
C GLY A 127 -17.08 6.21 -2.96
N VAL A 128 -16.43 7.30 -2.53
CA VAL A 128 -14.98 7.32 -2.29
C VAL A 128 -14.74 7.40 -0.80
N ASP A 129 -14.04 6.42 -0.26
CA ASP A 129 -13.63 6.43 1.14
C ASP A 129 -12.47 7.42 1.35
N GLY A 130 -12.64 8.36 2.27
CA GLY A 130 -11.68 9.45 2.49
C GLY A 130 -10.38 9.04 3.21
N ALA A 131 -10.36 7.89 3.90
CA ALA A 131 -9.19 7.45 4.68
C ALA A 131 -8.21 6.59 3.85
N SER A 132 -8.73 5.87 2.86
CA SER A 132 -7.98 4.98 1.96
C SER A 132 -7.87 5.49 0.52
N GLY A 133 -8.73 6.41 0.10
CA GLY A 133 -8.84 6.84 -1.30
C GLY A 133 -9.42 5.77 -2.23
N CYS A 134 -10.09 4.75 -1.70
CA CYS A 134 -10.68 3.67 -2.49
C CYS A 134 -12.11 4.00 -2.94
N LEU A 135 -12.45 3.69 -4.20
CA LEU A 135 -13.83 3.69 -4.70
C LEU A 135 -14.55 2.44 -4.19
N VAL A 136 -15.36 2.57 -3.14
CA VAL A 136 -16.05 1.47 -2.46
C VAL A 136 -17.55 1.47 -2.78
N PRO A 137 -18.25 0.32 -2.63
CA PRO A 137 -19.71 0.30 -2.69
C PRO A 137 -20.31 1.30 -1.69
N ASN A 138 -21.32 2.05 -2.13
CA ASN A 138 -21.92 3.13 -1.35
C ASN A 138 -22.44 2.63 0.01
N GLY A 139 -22.15 3.36 1.09
CA GLY A 139 -22.43 2.95 2.47
C GLY A 139 -21.39 2.03 3.12
N ARG A 140 -20.42 1.47 2.37
CA ARG A 140 -19.23 0.80 2.94
C ARG A 140 -18.08 1.81 3.12
N GLY A 141 -17.21 1.56 4.10
CA GLY A 141 -15.93 2.28 4.25
C GLY A 141 -14.76 1.54 3.57
N GLY A 142 -13.60 2.18 3.52
CA GLY A 142 -12.39 1.68 2.84
C GLY A 142 -11.62 0.59 3.57
N PRO A 143 -10.70 -0.13 2.89
CA PRO A 143 -9.93 -1.24 3.46
C PRO A 143 -9.05 -0.84 4.66
N PHE A 144 -8.43 0.34 4.62
CA PHE A 144 -7.45 0.76 5.64
C PHE A 144 -7.61 2.25 6.00
N ARG A 145 -6.89 2.68 7.03
CA ARG A 145 -6.67 4.09 7.39
C ARG A 145 -5.21 4.33 7.76
N THR A 146 -4.78 5.60 7.79
CA THR A 146 -3.53 5.97 8.48
C THR A 146 -3.80 6.13 9.97
N GLY A 147 -2.99 5.50 10.81
CA GLY A 147 -2.93 5.69 12.26
C GLY A 147 -1.57 6.20 12.72
N VAL A 148 -1.50 6.87 13.87
CA VAL A 148 -0.24 7.35 14.46
C VAL A 148 -0.06 6.75 15.85
N ARG A 149 1.09 6.12 16.09
CA ARG A 149 1.44 5.48 17.35
C ARG A 149 2.55 6.26 18.04
N TRP A 150 2.28 6.70 19.26
CA TRP A 150 3.21 7.44 20.10
C TRP A 150 3.98 6.48 21.01
N ASN A 151 5.27 6.74 21.20
CA ASN A 151 6.15 6.01 22.10
C ASN A 151 7.11 7.01 22.76
N ALA A 152 7.91 6.57 23.71
CA ALA A 152 9.06 7.32 24.19
C ALA A 152 10.30 6.43 24.21
N ALA A 153 11.46 7.01 23.93
CA ALA A 153 12.71 6.48 24.49
C ALA A 153 12.75 6.91 25.96
N VAL A 154 13.16 6.02 26.86
CA VAL A 154 13.28 6.31 28.30
C VAL A 154 14.70 5.95 28.71
N ASP A 155 15.43 6.91 29.27
CA ASP A 155 16.74 6.65 29.85
C ASP A 155 16.60 5.82 31.13
N ARG A 156 17.48 4.83 31.29
CA ARG A 156 17.47 3.88 32.41
C ARG A 156 18.14 4.43 33.68
N LEU A 157 18.88 5.54 33.59
CA LEU A 157 19.59 6.13 34.72
C LEU A 157 18.83 7.32 35.32
N SER A 158 18.41 8.27 34.48
CA SER A 158 17.69 9.49 34.89
C SER A 158 16.17 9.36 34.88
N GLY A 159 15.61 8.37 34.17
CA GLY A 159 14.17 8.30 33.89
C GLY A 159 13.66 9.34 32.90
N ALA A 160 14.53 10.18 32.33
CA ALA A 160 14.16 11.16 31.30
C ALA A 160 13.55 10.45 30.08
N SER A 161 12.54 11.07 29.45
CA SER A 161 11.81 10.46 28.33
C SER A 161 11.66 11.37 27.12
N GLU A 162 12.03 10.84 25.95
CA GLU A 162 11.95 11.53 24.66
C GLU A 162 10.81 10.93 23.82
N ARG A 163 9.70 11.67 23.71
CA ARG A 163 8.48 11.23 23.02
C ARG A 163 8.60 11.36 21.50
N HIS A 164 8.31 10.28 20.78
CA HIS A 164 8.28 10.26 19.31
C HIS A 164 7.00 9.62 18.75
N ALA A 165 6.61 10.06 17.54
CA ALA A 165 5.47 9.53 16.78
C ALA A 165 5.93 8.72 15.58
N THR A 166 5.28 7.57 15.35
CA THR A 166 5.45 6.75 14.15
C THR A 166 4.09 6.46 13.52
N ALA A 167 3.91 6.83 12.25
CA ALA A 167 2.70 6.54 11.49
C ALA A 167 2.72 5.12 10.90
N CYS A 168 1.52 4.56 10.74
CA CYS A 168 1.26 3.22 10.23
C CYS A 168 -0.02 3.17 9.39
N THR A 169 -0.12 2.15 8.55
CA THR A 169 -1.34 1.76 7.86
C THR A 169 -2.06 0.71 8.70
N GLU A 170 -3.29 1.00 9.09
CA GLU A 170 -4.16 0.12 9.90
C GLU A 170 -5.28 -0.45 9.04
N PHE A 171 -5.39 -1.77 8.99
CA PHE A 171 -6.29 -2.52 8.11
C PHE A 171 -7.58 -2.93 8.82
N ARG A 172 -8.69 -3.04 8.08
CA ARG A 172 -9.93 -3.67 8.55
C ARG A 172 -9.80 -5.21 8.45
N PRO A 173 -10.44 -5.99 9.32
CA PRO A 173 -10.74 -7.40 9.04
C PRO A 173 -11.29 -7.60 7.61
N GLY A 174 -10.90 -8.69 6.95
CA GLY A 174 -11.24 -8.96 5.55
C GLY A 174 -10.47 -8.13 4.50
N SER A 175 -9.63 -7.17 4.91
CA SER A 175 -8.79 -6.39 4.00
C SER A 175 -7.32 -6.80 4.03
N GLY A 176 -6.57 -6.35 3.04
CA GLY A 176 -5.13 -6.52 2.99
C GLY A 176 -4.51 -5.88 1.77
N LEU A 177 -3.33 -6.37 1.39
CA LEU A 177 -2.63 -5.97 0.17
C LEU A 177 -2.44 -7.17 -0.75
N TRP A 178 -2.55 -6.96 -2.07
CA TRP A 178 -2.28 -7.97 -3.08
C TRP A 178 -1.27 -7.44 -4.12
N THR A 179 -0.50 -8.35 -4.70
CA THR A 179 0.53 -8.08 -5.70
C THR A 179 0.54 -9.19 -6.74
N ILE A 180 1.17 -8.92 -7.88
CA ILE A 180 1.26 -9.80 -9.03
C ILE A 180 2.73 -10.00 -9.37
N VAL A 181 3.17 -11.24 -9.38
CA VAL A 181 4.47 -11.65 -9.91
C VAL A 181 4.28 -12.00 -11.38
N GLY A 182 5.05 -11.36 -12.27
CA GLY A 182 5.15 -11.74 -13.68
C GLY A 182 6.45 -12.49 -13.92
N PHE A 183 6.38 -13.60 -14.66
CA PHE A 183 7.55 -14.33 -15.14
C PHE A 183 7.81 -14.00 -16.62
N ALA A 184 9.07 -14.00 -17.03
CA ALA A 184 9.44 -13.74 -18.43
C ALA A 184 8.89 -14.82 -19.38
N ASP A 185 8.96 -16.09 -18.97
CA ASP A 185 8.50 -17.28 -19.68
C ASP A 185 8.26 -18.45 -18.71
N ASP A 186 7.87 -19.61 -19.22
CA ASP A 186 7.67 -20.85 -18.45
C ASP A 186 8.94 -21.33 -17.72
N ALA A 187 10.13 -21.19 -18.31
CA ALA A 187 11.38 -21.62 -17.68
C ALA A 187 11.76 -20.71 -16.51
N ALA A 188 11.47 -19.40 -16.63
CA ALA A 188 11.58 -18.45 -15.53
C ALA A 188 10.60 -18.75 -14.40
N ARG A 189 9.34 -19.12 -14.70
CA ARG A 189 8.40 -19.65 -13.68
C ARG A 189 8.98 -20.88 -13.00
N ASP A 190 9.36 -21.89 -13.76
CA ASP A 190 9.77 -23.19 -13.21
C ASP A 190 11.07 -23.11 -12.40
N ARG A 191 11.96 -22.15 -12.70
CA ARG A 191 13.16 -21.85 -11.89
C ARG A 191 12.86 -21.09 -10.60
N TRP A 192 11.91 -20.15 -10.62
CA TRP A 192 11.79 -19.12 -9.58
C TRP A 192 10.50 -19.14 -8.76
N GLN A 193 9.41 -19.72 -9.26
CA GLN A 193 8.08 -19.59 -8.65
C GLN A 193 8.06 -20.02 -7.18
N ASP A 194 8.58 -21.21 -6.86
CA ASP A 194 8.51 -21.72 -5.49
C ASP A 194 9.51 -21.01 -4.54
N ALA A 195 10.63 -20.50 -5.08
CA ALA A 195 11.54 -19.62 -4.33
C ALA A 195 10.87 -18.28 -4.00
N VAL A 196 10.09 -17.72 -4.94
CA VAL A 196 9.29 -16.50 -4.70
C VAL A 196 8.17 -16.77 -3.69
N LYS A 197 7.45 -17.89 -3.79
CA LYS A 197 6.45 -18.30 -2.77
C LYS A 197 7.10 -18.47 -1.39
N ALA A 198 8.30 -19.06 -1.30
CA ALA A 198 9.06 -19.18 -0.05
C ALA A 198 9.49 -17.82 0.51
N ALA A 199 9.97 -16.91 -0.34
CA ALA A 199 10.28 -15.53 0.04
C ALA A 199 9.05 -14.79 0.62
N PHE A 200 7.88 -14.92 -0.01
CA PHE A 200 6.64 -14.32 0.51
C PHE A 200 6.22 -14.90 1.87
N ARG A 201 6.38 -16.20 2.10
CA ARG A 201 6.12 -16.82 3.42
C ARG A 201 7.09 -16.28 4.49
N LEU A 202 8.39 -16.26 4.20
CA LEU A 202 9.41 -15.70 5.11
C LEU A 202 9.18 -14.20 5.40
N LEU A 203 8.64 -13.44 4.46
CA LEU A 203 8.29 -12.03 4.64
C LEU A 203 6.96 -11.81 5.37
N ALA A 204 6.02 -12.77 5.34
CA ALA A 204 4.83 -12.74 6.19
C ALA A 204 5.22 -12.80 7.68
N ASP A 205 6.12 -13.73 8.05
CA ASP A 205 6.62 -13.89 9.42
C ASP A 205 7.57 -12.75 9.86
N THR A 206 8.46 -12.30 8.96
CA THR A 206 9.50 -11.31 9.28
C THR A 206 9.13 -9.87 8.93
N GLY A 207 7.93 -9.65 8.39
CA GLY A 207 7.34 -8.34 8.09
C GLY A 207 7.87 -7.61 6.85
N PHE A 208 7.01 -6.81 6.23
CA PHE A 208 7.31 -5.89 5.13
C PHE A 208 7.45 -4.44 5.63
N GLY A 209 8.38 -3.67 5.06
CA GLY A 209 8.54 -2.24 5.37
C GLY A 209 9.26 -1.93 6.69
N GLY A 210 8.83 -0.89 7.39
CA GLY A 210 9.43 -0.39 8.64
C GLY A 210 8.86 -1.02 9.92
N GLU A 211 9.51 -0.72 11.07
CA GLU A 211 9.14 -1.21 12.42
C GLU A 211 9.03 -2.75 12.58
N ARG A 212 9.63 -3.53 11.68
CA ARG A 212 9.55 -5.01 11.66
C ARG A 212 9.95 -5.68 12.97
N SER A 213 10.93 -5.12 13.68
CA SER A 213 11.35 -5.57 15.03
C SER A 213 10.25 -5.46 16.09
N ARG A 214 9.21 -4.65 15.84
CA ARG A 214 8.02 -4.47 16.66
C ARG A 214 6.84 -5.34 16.21
N GLY A 215 7.08 -6.29 15.30
CA GLY A 215 6.07 -7.15 14.69
C GLY A 215 5.21 -6.47 13.61
N TRP A 216 5.51 -5.21 13.26
CA TRP A 216 4.79 -4.51 12.18
C TRP A 216 5.16 -5.07 10.81
N GLY A 217 4.28 -4.86 9.84
CA GLY A 217 4.48 -5.33 8.47
C GLY A 217 4.21 -6.82 8.27
N ARG A 218 3.87 -7.58 9.33
CA ARG A 218 3.57 -9.02 9.24
C ARG A 218 2.27 -9.31 8.51
N ALA A 219 2.16 -10.52 7.98
CA ALA A 219 0.96 -11.06 7.37
C ALA A 219 0.65 -12.46 7.91
N GLU A 220 -0.61 -12.88 7.74
CA GLU A 220 -1.00 -14.29 7.76
C GLU A 220 -0.34 -15.05 6.59
N THR A 221 -0.48 -16.38 6.57
CA THR A 221 -0.04 -17.24 5.46
C THR A 221 -0.47 -16.67 4.09
N PRO A 222 0.47 -16.33 3.19
CA PRO A 222 0.13 -15.77 1.89
C PRO A 222 -0.73 -16.72 1.04
N GLU A 223 -1.78 -16.18 0.42
CA GLU A 223 -2.56 -16.91 -0.59
C GLU A 223 -1.91 -16.73 -1.96
N PHE A 224 -1.93 -17.79 -2.76
CA PHE A 224 -1.28 -17.88 -4.05
C PHE A 224 -2.28 -18.35 -5.12
N VAL A 225 -2.41 -17.61 -6.21
CA VAL A 225 -3.23 -17.99 -7.38
C VAL A 225 -2.37 -17.90 -8.64
N GLU A 226 -2.12 -19.04 -9.27
CA GLU A 226 -1.34 -19.17 -10.49
C GLU A 226 -2.21 -19.00 -11.74
N GLY A 227 -1.65 -18.47 -12.82
CA GLY A 227 -2.35 -18.27 -14.09
C GLY A 227 -1.49 -17.61 -15.16
N SER A 228 -2.14 -16.94 -16.11
CA SER A 228 -1.48 -16.22 -17.21
C SER A 228 -1.79 -14.73 -17.19
N LEU A 229 -0.84 -13.93 -17.69
CA LEU A 229 -1.00 -12.52 -17.98
C LEU A 229 -1.35 -12.34 -19.48
N PRO A 230 -2.38 -11.54 -19.82
CA PRO A 230 -3.10 -10.58 -18.97
C PRO A 230 -4.32 -11.15 -18.21
N GLU A 231 -4.72 -12.41 -18.43
CA GLU A 231 -6.00 -13.00 -18.01
C GLU A 231 -6.31 -12.88 -16.50
N LEU A 232 -5.29 -12.96 -15.64
CA LEU A 232 -5.37 -12.72 -14.18
C LEU A 232 -5.89 -11.32 -13.81
N ILE A 233 -5.94 -10.38 -14.75
CA ILE A 233 -6.19 -8.95 -14.50
C ILE A 233 -7.22 -8.37 -15.48
N ILE A 234 -7.14 -8.71 -16.76
CA ILE A 234 -8.13 -8.36 -17.77
C ILE A 234 -8.54 -9.64 -18.50
N GLN A 235 -9.80 -10.02 -18.33
CA GLN A 235 -10.43 -11.06 -19.14
C GLN A 235 -10.74 -10.49 -20.53
N GLU A 236 -9.87 -10.74 -21.50
CA GLU A 236 -10.17 -10.38 -22.89
C GLU A 236 -11.40 -11.16 -23.38
N ARG A 237 -12.48 -10.44 -23.71
CA ARG A 237 -13.63 -11.02 -24.42
C ARG A 237 -13.21 -11.39 -25.85
N THR A 238 -12.62 -12.56 -26.00
CA THR A 238 -12.60 -13.26 -27.29
C THR A 238 -14.05 -13.34 -27.77
N LYS A 239 -14.36 -12.61 -28.85
CA LYS A 239 -15.66 -12.73 -29.53
C LYS A 239 -15.86 -14.21 -29.84
N PRO A 240 -16.97 -14.85 -29.42
CA PRO A 240 -17.19 -16.25 -29.72
C PRO A 240 -17.19 -16.39 -31.25
N VAL A 241 -16.19 -17.11 -31.77
CA VAL A 241 -16.16 -17.51 -33.18
C VAL A 241 -17.27 -18.53 -33.35
N VAL A 242 -18.48 -18.02 -33.63
CA VAL A 242 -19.63 -18.83 -34.03
C VAL A 242 -19.25 -19.48 -35.34
N LYS A 243 -18.67 -20.69 -35.25
CA LYS A 243 -18.56 -21.60 -36.39
C LYS A 243 -19.97 -21.73 -36.95
N ALA A 244 -20.16 -21.26 -38.18
CA ALA A 244 -21.45 -21.34 -38.86
C ALA A 244 -21.75 -22.82 -39.15
N VAL A 245 -22.37 -23.49 -38.18
CA VAL A 245 -22.90 -24.85 -38.36
C VAL A 245 -23.93 -24.76 -39.46
N GLY A 246 -23.68 -25.47 -40.56
CA GLY A 246 -24.56 -25.50 -41.72
C GLY A 246 -25.95 -25.97 -41.33
N LYS A 247 -26.98 -25.44 -42.00
CA LYS A 247 -28.38 -25.87 -41.79
C LYS A 247 -28.49 -27.39 -41.95
N PRO A 248 -29.18 -28.11 -41.05
CA PRO A 248 -29.54 -29.49 -41.31
C PRO A 248 -30.49 -29.55 -42.51
N VAL A 249 -30.25 -30.50 -43.41
CA VAL A 249 -31.22 -30.94 -44.42
C VAL A 249 -31.68 -32.32 -43.99
N VAL A 250 -33.01 -32.51 -43.90
CA VAL A 250 -33.63 -33.76 -43.48
C VAL A 250 -34.65 -34.20 -44.52
N GLU A 251 -34.43 -35.35 -45.16
CA GLU A 251 -35.50 -36.17 -45.74
C GLU A 251 -35.01 -37.56 -46.18
N ALA A 252 -35.55 -38.61 -45.56
CA ALA A 252 -35.90 -39.94 -46.11
C ALA A 252 -36.25 -40.88 -44.94
N ALA A 253 -37.30 -41.70 -45.08
CA ALA A 253 -37.82 -42.53 -43.97
C ALA A 253 -38.34 -43.90 -44.44
N ALA A 254 -38.24 -44.91 -43.56
CA ALA A 254 -39.04 -46.16 -43.49
C ALA A 254 -38.39 -47.13 -42.47
N VAL A 255 -39.05 -48.09 -41.80
CA VAL A 255 -40.46 -48.37 -41.43
C VAL A 255 -40.38 -49.37 -40.23
N ALA A 256 -41.41 -49.46 -39.39
CA ALA A 256 -41.46 -50.33 -38.19
C ALA A 256 -42.11 -51.73 -38.48
N GLU A 257 -42.36 -52.67 -37.56
CA GLU A 257 -42.42 -52.74 -36.07
C GLU A 257 -41.78 -54.12 -35.63
N PRO A 258 -42.21 -54.99 -34.67
CA PRO A 258 -43.31 -54.98 -33.69
C PRO A 258 -42.98 -55.28 -32.20
N GLU A 259 -43.87 -54.79 -31.33
CA GLU A 259 -44.61 -55.43 -30.22
C GLU A 259 -44.51 -56.97 -29.98
N ILE A 260 -44.81 -57.58 -28.81
CA ILE A 260 -45.19 -57.15 -27.43
C ILE A 260 -44.97 -58.33 -26.45
N ALA A 261 -44.66 -58.08 -25.16
CA ALA A 261 -45.11 -58.80 -23.94
C ALA A 261 -44.30 -58.31 -22.70
N GLY A 262 -44.83 -58.16 -21.49
CA GLY A 262 -46.20 -58.33 -20.96
C GLY A 262 -46.14 -58.63 -19.44
N GLU A 263 -46.71 -57.77 -18.58
CA GLU A 263 -46.62 -57.88 -17.12
C GLU A 263 -47.47 -59.03 -16.51
N PRO A 264 -47.32 -59.34 -15.20
CA PRO A 264 -48.19 -58.65 -14.23
C PRO A 264 -47.53 -58.20 -12.90
N SER A 265 -48.00 -57.06 -12.40
CA SER A 265 -47.89 -56.57 -11.00
C SER A 265 -48.98 -57.23 -10.10
N PRO A 266 -49.17 -56.93 -8.78
CA PRO A 266 -48.42 -56.05 -7.86
C PRO A 266 -48.16 -56.65 -6.44
N VAL A 267 -47.59 -55.86 -5.50
CA VAL A 267 -48.02 -55.62 -4.08
C VAL A 267 -46.89 -54.90 -3.26
N PRO A 268 -47.19 -53.85 -2.44
CA PRO A 268 -46.22 -53.10 -1.60
C PRO A 268 -46.39 -53.42 -0.08
N PRO A 269 -45.93 -52.64 0.95
CA PRO A 269 -45.06 -51.44 1.00
C PRO A 269 -43.94 -51.42 2.11
N VAL A 270 -42.93 -50.56 1.96
CA VAL A 270 -42.15 -49.85 3.04
C VAL A 270 -41.69 -48.52 2.40
N GLN A 271 -42.14 -47.33 2.79
CA GLN A 271 -41.84 -46.50 3.98
C GLN A 271 -40.41 -45.91 4.06
N GLU A 272 -40.33 -44.68 4.57
CA GLU A 272 -39.26 -43.71 4.33
C GLU A 272 -38.09 -43.81 5.34
N PRO A 273 -36.86 -43.41 4.97
CA PRO A 273 -35.80 -43.07 5.92
C PRO A 273 -35.98 -41.62 6.44
N PRO A 274 -36.19 -41.39 7.75
CA PRO A 274 -36.23 -40.05 8.35
C PRO A 274 -34.83 -39.49 8.63
N GLU A 275 -34.79 -38.27 9.18
CA GLU A 275 -33.59 -37.49 9.49
C GLU A 275 -32.67 -38.15 10.54
N GLU A 276 -31.35 -37.97 10.41
CA GLU A 276 -30.39 -38.34 11.47
C GLU A 276 -30.38 -37.31 12.60
N VAL A 277 -30.67 -37.79 13.81
CA VAL A 277 -30.61 -37.05 15.09
C VAL A 277 -29.52 -37.71 15.95
N PRO A 278 -28.64 -36.95 16.64
CA PRO A 278 -27.41 -37.50 17.20
C PRO A 278 -27.64 -38.46 18.38
N PRO A 279 -26.85 -39.54 18.50
CA PRO A 279 -26.89 -40.47 19.63
C PRO A 279 -26.16 -39.91 20.86
N ALA A 280 -26.62 -40.31 22.05
CA ALA A 280 -25.95 -40.03 23.32
C ALA A 280 -25.63 -41.33 24.07
N ASN A 281 -24.41 -41.38 24.64
CA ASN A 281 -23.92 -42.30 25.67
C ASN A 281 -24.00 -43.83 25.42
N GLU A 282 -22.83 -44.41 25.12
CA GLU A 282 -22.39 -45.68 25.72
C GLU A 282 -21.05 -45.46 26.46
N PRO A 283 -20.64 -46.35 27.41
CA PRO A 283 -19.76 -45.96 28.50
C PRO A 283 -18.27 -45.81 28.13
N GLY A 284 -17.65 -44.76 28.67
CA GLY A 284 -16.19 -44.55 28.64
C GLY A 284 -15.43 -45.35 29.69
N PRO A 285 -14.07 -45.37 29.63
CA PRO A 285 -13.22 -46.11 30.56
C PRO A 285 -13.19 -45.51 31.97
N GLU A 286 -12.84 -46.34 32.96
CA GLU A 286 -12.75 -45.94 34.37
C GLU A 286 -11.68 -44.84 34.61
N PRO A 287 -11.94 -43.87 35.52
CA PRO A 287 -11.04 -42.74 35.73
C PRO A 287 -9.82 -43.10 36.59
N LEU A 288 -8.68 -42.51 36.25
CA LEU A 288 -7.56 -42.33 37.19
C LEU A 288 -7.96 -41.27 38.23
N PRO A 289 -7.48 -41.37 39.49
CA PRO A 289 -7.99 -40.56 40.59
C PRO A 289 -7.68 -39.07 40.41
N GLU A 290 -8.70 -38.23 40.59
CA GLU A 290 -8.56 -36.79 40.68
C GLU A 290 -7.85 -36.41 41.99
N THR A 291 -6.78 -35.62 41.90
CA THR A 291 -6.23 -34.90 43.06
C THR A 291 -7.19 -33.77 43.43
N GLU A 292 -7.61 -33.72 44.70
CA GLU A 292 -8.46 -32.65 45.21
C GLU A 292 -7.86 -31.26 44.91
N PRO A 293 -8.68 -30.26 44.57
CA PRO A 293 -8.22 -28.87 44.55
C PRO A 293 -7.90 -28.45 46.00
N GLY A 294 -6.62 -28.25 46.28
CA GLY A 294 -6.20 -27.61 47.53
C GLY A 294 -6.84 -26.22 47.67
N PRO A 295 -7.12 -25.76 48.89
CA PRO A 295 -7.80 -24.50 49.12
C PRO A 295 -7.00 -23.32 48.54
N GLU A 296 -7.72 -22.24 48.19
CA GLU A 296 -7.10 -20.98 47.80
C GLU A 296 -6.11 -20.51 48.88
N PRO A 297 -4.94 -19.94 48.50
CA PRO A 297 -4.10 -19.26 49.47
C PRO A 297 -4.91 -18.08 50.04
N PRO A 298 -5.06 -17.97 51.37
CA PRO A 298 -5.82 -16.88 51.96
C PRO A 298 -5.17 -15.54 51.60
N ALA A 299 -6.00 -14.50 51.53
CA ALA A 299 -5.50 -13.13 51.50
C ALA A 299 -4.56 -12.90 52.70
N ALA A 300 -3.52 -12.10 52.50
CA ALA A 300 -2.68 -11.65 53.60
C ALA A 300 -3.46 -10.62 54.42
N GLU A 301 -4.25 -11.11 55.38
CA GLU A 301 -4.83 -10.27 56.44
C GLU A 301 -3.69 -9.61 57.21
N GLU A 302 -3.77 -8.29 57.35
CA GLU A 302 -2.86 -7.55 58.22
C GLU A 302 -3.10 -7.99 59.68
N PRO A 303 -2.04 -8.18 60.49
CA PRO A 303 -2.21 -8.62 61.87
C PRO A 303 -3.03 -7.58 62.67
N PRO A 304 -4.00 -8.01 63.50
CA PRO A 304 -4.86 -7.09 64.23
C PRO A 304 -4.03 -6.26 65.22
N GLY A 305 -4.34 -4.97 65.30
CA GLY A 305 -3.68 -4.05 66.24
C GLY A 305 -4.03 -4.36 67.69
N GLU A 306 -3.04 -4.31 68.57
CA GLU A 306 -3.26 -4.31 70.02
C GLU A 306 -3.76 -2.92 70.46
N GLU A 307 -4.93 -2.87 71.10
CA GLU A 307 -5.40 -1.70 71.84
C GLU A 307 -4.67 -1.57 73.19
N PRO A 308 -4.30 -0.34 73.57
CA PRO A 308 -4.24 0.02 74.98
C PRO A 308 -4.99 1.34 75.27
N GLU A 309 -6.21 1.23 75.82
CA GLU A 309 -6.84 2.29 76.60
C GLU A 309 -6.22 2.39 78.02
N PRO A 310 -6.43 3.49 78.81
CA PRO A 310 -7.31 4.64 78.56
C PRO A 310 -6.65 6.04 78.65
N ASP A 311 -7.44 7.05 78.28
CA ASP A 311 -7.17 8.50 78.35
C ASP A 311 -7.12 9.08 79.80
N PRO A 312 -6.52 10.28 80.02
CA PRO A 312 -7.37 11.42 80.38
C PRO A 312 -6.95 12.82 79.83
N ASN A 313 -7.87 13.43 79.08
CA ASN A 313 -8.04 14.84 78.70
C ASN A 313 -7.97 15.81 79.93
N PRO A 314 -7.54 17.11 79.81
CA PRO A 314 -8.39 18.17 79.23
C PRO A 314 -7.69 19.25 78.35
N GLU A 315 -8.21 19.45 77.13
CA GLU A 315 -8.83 20.70 76.54
C GLU A 315 -8.30 22.13 76.83
N PRO A 316 -8.66 23.19 76.04
CA PRO A 316 -9.63 23.30 74.91
C PRO A 316 -8.94 23.84 73.60
N SER A 317 -9.57 24.30 72.50
CA SER A 317 -10.94 24.80 72.20
C SER A 317 -11.36 24.74 70.71
N GLU A 318 -12.68 24.81 70.45
CA GLU A 318 -13.44 24.80 69.17
C GLU A 318 -13.39 26.15 68.37
N PRO A 319 -14.20 26.45 67.30
CA PRO A 319 -15.20 25.65 66.55
C PRO A 319 -15.21 25.73 64.98
N PRO A 320 -16.07 24.97 64.26
CA PRO A 320 -16.11 24.86 62.79
C PRO A 320 -17.44 25.33 62.10
N VAL A 321 -17.42 25.44 60.75
CA VAL A 321 -18.56 25.45 59.79
C VAL A 321 -18.02 24.98 58.43
N GLY A 322 -18.68 24.22 57.54
CA GLY A 322 -20.00 23.56 57.55
C GLY A 322 -20.59 23.47 56.12
N GLU A 323 -21.00 22.28 55.67
CA GLU A 323 -21.68 22.06 54.37
C GLU A 323 -23.20 22.38 54.44
N PRO A 324 -23.91 22.44 53.30
CA PRO A 324 -24.84 21.33 53.04
C PRO A 324 -25.05 20.93 51.56
N GLU A 325 -25.58 19.72 51.35
CA GLU A 325 -26.26 19.29 50.11
C GLU A 325 -27.71 19.82 50.05
N GLU A 326 -28.26 20.02 48.84
CA GLU A 326 -29.45 19.31 48.33
C GLU A 326 -29.76 19.70 46.86
N ALA A 327 -30.68 19.00 46.21
CA ALA A 327 -30.96 19.08 44.77
C ALA A 327 -32.34 19.70 44.44
N LEU A 328 -32.57 20.11 43.18
CA LEU A 328 -33.81 19.86 42.42
C LEU A 328 -33.74 20.33 40.94
N GLN A 329 -34.82 20.09 40.18
CA GLN A 329 -34.88 19.88 38.72
C GLN A 329 -35.29 21.10 37.85
N ASP A 330 -35.17 20.90 36.54
CA ASP A 330 -35.93 21.49 35.41
C ASP A 330 -35.88 22.99 35.09
N ALA A 331 -35.34 23.29 33.89
CA ALA A 331 -35.78 24.40 33.04
C ALA A 331 -35.53 24.08 31.55
N VAL A 332 -36.53 24.29 30.68
CA VAL A 332 -36.44 24.17 29.21
C VAL A 332 -36.21 25.55 28.59
N LEU A 333 -35.37 25.63 27.54
CA LEU A 333 -35.42 26.74 26.59
C LEU A 333 -34.81 26.35 25.22
N GLU A 334 -35.43 26.81 24.13
CA GLU A 334 -34.97 26.66 22.75
C GLU A 334 -34.15 27.88 22.29
N ALA A 335 -33.13 27.71 21.44
CA ALA A 335 -32.56 28.78 20.60
C ALA A 335 -31.67 28.26 19.46
N GLU A 336 -32.25 28.26 18.25
CA GLU A 336 -31.72 28.61 16.92
C GLU A 336 -30.25 28.44 16.44
N VAL A 337 -30.13 28.43 15.10
CA VAL A 337 -28.91 28.15 14.32
C VAL A 337 -28.02 29.37 14.15
N ARG A 338 -26.69 29.19 14.26
CA ARG A 338 -25.72 30.07 13.56
C ARG A 338 -24.48 29.30 13.10
N ALA A 339 -24.02 29.58 11.88
CA ALA A 339 -22.79 29.01 11.32
C ALA A 339 -21.56 29.85 11.72
N PRO A 340 -20.37 29.23 11.90
CA PRO A 340 -19.11 29.95 12.06
C PRO A 340 -18.54 30.38 10.70
N GLU A 341 -18.10 31.63 10.62
CA GLU A 341 -17.31 32.17 9.51
C GLU A 341 -15.80 31.90 9.73
N SER A 342 -14.97 32.25 8.74
CA SER A 342 -13.52 32.03 8.76
C SER A 342 -12.79 32.85 9.83
N ILE A 343 -11.76 32.26 10.46
CA ILE A 343 -10.75 32.98 11.25
C ILE A 343 -9.39 32.80 10.57
N ALA A 344 -8.55 33.83 10.64
CA ALA A 344 -7.34 34.01 9.84
C ALA A 344 -6.08 33.33 10.41
N GLU A 345 -4.99 33.43 9.64
CA GLU A 345 -3.65 32.97 10.00
C GLU A 345 -3.07 33.71 11.21
N ILE A 346 -2.22 33.02 11.98
CA ILE A 346 -1.30 33.63 12.94
C ILE A 346 0.10 33.07 12.66
N THR A 347 1.01 33.94 12.23
CA THR A 347 2.44 33.68 12.12
C THR A 347 3.11 33.71 13.49
N VAL A 348 4.17 32.92 13.66
CA VAL A 348 5.01 32.90 14.88
C VAL A 348 6.47 32.84 14.46
N GLU A 349 7.28 33.76 14.99
CA GLU A 349 8.73 33.82 14.78
C GLU A 349 9.49 32.98 15.83
N PRO A 350 10.71 32.50 15.52
CA PRO A 350 11.44 31.57 16.39
C PRO A 350 12.16 32.27 17.56
N VAL A 351 12.25 31.57 18.69
CA VAL A 351 13.12 31.92 19.83
C VAL A 351 14.45 31.17 19.69
N ALA A 352 15.56 31.83 20.05
CA ALA A 352 16.90 31.27 19.97
C ALA A 352 17.19 30.26 21.11
N GLU A 353 18.14 29.35 20.88
CA GLU A 353 18.59 28.32 21.84
C GLU A 353 20.00 28.66 22.33
N GLU A 354 20.23 28.53 23.64
CA GLU A 354 21.45 28.97 24.34
C GLU A 354 22.36 27.77 24.64
N ALA A 355 23.64 27.85 24.25
CA ALA A 355 24.60 26.75 24.35
C ALA A 355 25.72 27.05 25.35
N ALA A 356 26.06 26.06 26.18
CA ALA A 356 26.93 26.22 27.35
C ALA A 356 28.44 26.21 27.04
N GLU A 357 29.21 26.81 27.95
CA GLU A 357 30.67 27.01 27.88
C GLU A 357 31.50 25.75 28.15
N ILE A 358 32.69 25.66 27.53
CA ILE A 358 33.84 24.88 28.03
C ILE A 358 35.12 25.70 27.78
N ASP A 359 35.88 25.99 28.83
CA ASP A 359 37.13 26.76 28.81
C ASP A 359 38.37 25.90 28.48
N SER A 360 39.33 26.45 27.70
CA SER A 360 40.75 26.09 27.78
C SER A 360 41.69 27.07 27.04
N ALA A 361 42.10 28.14 27.74
CA ALA A 361 43.42 28.82 27.75
C ALA A 361 44.26 29.05 26.44
N LEU A 362 44.71 30.31 26.27
CA LEU A 362 45.70 30.81 25.27
C LEU A 362 47.18 30.67 25.77
N PRO A 363 48.23 30.87 24.93
CA PRO A 363 48.73 32.21 24.48
C PRO A 363 48.66 32.40 22.93
N SER A 364 48.64 33.61 22.33
CA SER A 364 49.67 34.69 22.27
C SER A 364 50.98 34.23 21.56
N GLU A 365 51.60 34.94 20.61
CA GLU A 365 51.44 36.25 19.93
C GLU A 365 52.05 36.12 18.48
N ALA A 366 51.97 37.06 17.53
CA ALA A 366 51.55 38.48 17.51
C ALA A 366 50.52 38.71 16.35
N GLU A 367 50.42 39.77 15.52
CA GLU A 367 51.21 41.00 15.24
C GLU A 367 50.27 42.14 14.73
N THR A 368 50.81 43.33 14.38
CA THR A 368 50.04 44.60 14.34
C THR A 368 50.16 45.36 13.01
N THR A 369 49.06 45.92 12.46
CA THR A 369 48.99 47.31 11.93
C THR A 369 47.55 47.76 11.60
N ALA A 370 47.31 49.07 11.76
CA ALA A 370 46.15 49.89 11.36
C ALA A 370 46.73 51.23 10.81
N PRO A 371 45.98 52.25 10.29
CA PRO A 371 44.54 52.55 10.36
C PRO A 371 43.91 52.57 8.92
N ASP A 372 42.95 53.40 8.46
CA ASP A 372 42.37 54.68 8.92
C ASP A 372 40.96 54.98 8.34
N ASP A 373 40.40 56.12 8.73
CA ASP A 373 39.00 56.60 8.61
C ASP A 373 38.51 57.10 7.22
N ALA A 374 37.17 57.19 7.05
CA ALA A 374 36.38 58.23 6.34
C ALA A 374 35.09 57.71 5.66
N ALA A 375 33.99 58.51 5.69
CA ALA A 375 32.69 58.18 5.10
C ALA A 375 31.99 59.36 4.38
N GLU A 376 30.97 59.04 3.57
CA GLU A 376 29.93 59.92 2.97
C GLU A 376 30.34 60.96 1.89
N PRO A 377 29.41 61.50 1.06
CA PRO A 377 27.94 61.32 1.02
C PRO A 377 27.34 60.85 -0.35
N GLU A 378 26.01 60.74 -0.43
CA GLU A 378 25.21 60.42 -1.65
C GLU A 378 25.17 61.55 -2.71
N PRO A 379 24.64 61.26 -3.93
CA PRO A 379 23.27 61.75 -4.22
C PRO A 379 22.37 60.84 -5.11
N VAL A 380 21.06 61.12 -5.07
CA VAL A 380 19.95 60.43 -5.77
C VAL A 380 19.86 60.71 -7.28
N VAL A 381 19.58 59.68 -8.10
CA VAL A 381 19.00 59.81 -9.47
C VAL A 381 18.05 58.63 -9.80
N GLU A 382 17.13 58.83 -10.75
CA GLU A 382 16.00 57.96 -11.15
C GLU A 382 16.34 56.83 -12.18
N PRO A 383 15.42 55.88 -12.49
CA PRO A 383 15.77 54.54 -13.01
C PRO A 383 15.90 54.42 -14.54
N VAL A 384 16.54 53.32 -14.98
CA VAL A 384 16.78 52.99 -16.41
C VAL A 384 16.45 51.52 -16.73
N ALA A 385 15.79 51.35 -17.89
CA ALA A 385 15.53 50.18 -18.75
C ALA A 385 15.77 48.72 -18.28
N VAL A 386 14.82 47.86 -18.67
CA VAL A 386 15.01 46.41 -18.82
C VAL A 386 15.68 46.14 -20.18
N GLU A 387 16.63 45.20 -20.23
CA GLU A 387 17.18 44.66 -21.49
C GLU A 387 16.49 43.33 -21.86
N GLU A 388 16.20 43.12 -23.15
CA GLU A 388 15.58 41.90 -23.67
C GLU A 388 16.64 40.85 -24.05
N GLU A 389 16.53 39.62 -23.54
CA GLU A 389 17.26 38.46 -24.08
C GLU A 389 16.46 37.83 -25.25
N PRO A 390 17.11 37.43 -26.36
CA PRO A 390 16.41 37.04 -27.59
C PRO A 390 15.84 35.61 -27.58
N GLU A 391 14.67 35.43 -28.19
CA GLU A 391 14.05 34.11 -28.40
C GLU A 391 14.84 33.22 -29.38
N PRO A 392 14.98 31.90 -29.14
CA PRO A 392 15.55 30.97 -30.11
C PRO A 392 14.59 30.67 -31.27
N GLU A 393 15.10 30.67 -32.49
CA GLU A 393 14.30 30.67 -33.73
C GLU A 393 13.49 29.37 -33.96
N ALA A 394 12.25 29.52 -34.43
CA ALA A 394 11.28 28.43 -34.61
C ALA A 394 11.59 27.43 -35.76
N HIS A 395 12.82 27.38 -36.26
CA HIS A 395 13.19 26.63 -37.47
C HIS A 395 13.53 25.14 -37.25
N GLU A 396 14.01 24.73 -36.08
CA GLU A 396 14.33 23.30 -35.83
C GLU A 396 13.07 22.42 -35.68
N LEU A 397 11.98 22.96 -35.13
CA LEU A 397 10.72 22.22 -34.91
C LEU A 397 10.09 21.70 -36.23
N ALA A 398 10.38 22.34 -37.36
CA ALA A 398 9.88 21.92 -38.67
C ALA A 398 10.59 20.66 -39.20
N ALA A 399 11.84 20.40 -38.81
CA ALA A 399 12.63 19.28 -39.33
C ALA A 399 12.15 17.91 -38.82
N LEU A 400 11.56 17.86 -37.62
CA LEU A 400 11.02 16.63 -37.01
C LEU A 400 9.70 16.15 -37.63
N ALA A 401 9.08 16.93 -38.53
CA ALA A 401 7.88 16.55 -39.26
C ALA A 401 8.15 15.61 -40.47
N ALA A 402 9.41 15.29 -40.76
CA ALA A 402 9.83 14.47 -41.89
C ALA A 402 9.58 12.96 -41.68
N GLY A 403 8.33 12.51 -41.87
CA GLY A 403 7.98 11.15 -42.29
C GLY A 403 8.70 9.98 -41.59
N ARG A 404 8.41 9.74 -40.30
CA ARG A 404 8.88 8.54 -39.57
C ARG A 404 8.47 7.27 -40.35
N PRO A 405 9.38 6.32 -40.62
CA PRO A 405 9.01 5.08 -41.33
C PRO A 405 7.99 4.28 -40.52
N SER A 406 7.17 3.48 -41.21
CA SER A 406 6.11 2.67 -40.61
C SER A 406 6.68 1.49 -39.79
N GLY A 407 7.10 1.78 -38.56
CA GLY A 407 7.39 0.78 -37.54
C GLY A 407 6.13 0.01 -37.11
N PRO A 408 6.27 -0.98 -36.22
CA PRO A 408 5.11 -1.66 -35.63
C PRO A 408 4.18 -0.65 -34.92
N PRO A 409 2.86 -0.93 -34.87
CA PRO A 409 1.92 -0.03 -34.22
C PRO A 409 2.24 0.09 -32.73
N LEU A 410 2.42 1.33 -32.27
CA LEU A 410 2.67 1.65 -30.86
C LEU A 410 1.45 1.26 -30.01
N GLN A 411 1.67 0.38 -29.04
CA GLN A 411 0.64 -0.18 -28.17
C GLN A 411 0.57 0.59 -26.85
N ALA A 412 -0.64 0.72 -26.29
CA ALA A 412 -0.84 1.35 -24.98
C ALA A 412 -0.60 0.33 -23.85
N HIS A 413 0.35 0.62 -22.97
CA HIS A 413 0.76 -0.21 -21.84
C HIS A 413 0.42 0.47 -20.51
N TRP A 414 -0.54 -0.09 -19.76
CA TRP A 414 -0.89 0.32 -18.40
C TRP A 414 0.09 -0.30 -17.40
N LEU A 415 0.78 0.55 -16.63
CA LEU A 415 1.77 0.14 -15.63
C LEU A 415 1.11 -0.18 -14.28
N LEU A 416 1.48 -1.35 -13.72
CA LEU A 416 1.14 -1.79 -12.37
C LEU A 416 2.33 -1.80 -11.40
N SER A 417 3.50 -1.37 -11.87
CA SER A 417 4.74 -1.24 -11.09
C SER A 417 5.33 0.16 -11.27
N LEU A 418 6.31 0.51 -10.43
CA LEU A 418 7.22 1.61 -10.74
C LEU A 418 8.12 1.21 -11.91
N PHE A 419 8.30 2.12 -12.87
CA PHE A 419 9.06 1.88 -14.08
C PHE A 419 10.23 2.87 -14.25
N THR A 420 11.39 2.32 -14.55
CA THR A 420 12.58 3.04 -15.03
C THR A 420 12.96 2.41 -16.37
N PRO A 421 13.00 3.14 -17.50
CA PRO A 421 13.30 2.55 -18.80
C PRO A 421 14.60 1.74 -18.84
N ALA A 422 14.60 0.63 -19.58
CA ALA A 422 15.81 0.02 -20.10
C ALA A 422 16.24 0.74 -21.39
N ALA A 423 17.51 0.59 -21.79
CA ALA A 423 18.03 1.17 -23.04
C ALA A 423 17.32 0.64 -24.31
N ALA A 424 16.59 -0.48 -24.20
CA ALA A 424 15.79 -1.07 -25.27
C ALA A 424 14.29 -0.69 -25.24
N ASP A 425 13.81 0.08 -24.25
CA ASP A 425 12.39 0.45 -24.14
C ASP A 425 12.09 1.69 -25.01
N ALA A 426 11.61 1.48 -26.24
CA ALA A 426 11.29 2.54 -27.20
C ALA A 426 9.96 3.26 -26.89
N VAL A 427 9.90 3.96 -25.75
CA VAL A 427 8.70 4.66 -25.25
C VAL A 427 8.46 6.00 -25.99
N ASP A 428 7.25 6.16 -26.52
CA ASP A 428 6.72 7.44 -27.00
C ASP A 428 6.12 8.25 -25.83
N TRP A 429 6.97 9.08 -25.23
CA TRP A 429 6.61 10.00 -24.14
C TRP A 429 5.60 11.07 -24.56
N GLY A 430 5.52 11.42 -25.85
CA GLY A 430 4.59 12.44 -26.36
C GLY A 430 3.14 11.95 -26.42
N ARG A 431 2.92 10.63 -26.51
CA ARG A 431 1.59 10.00 -26.48
C ARG A 431 1.19 9.47 -25.11
N GLY A 432 2.15 9.27 -24.20
CA GLY A 432 1.90 8.70 -22.87
C GLY A 432 1.05 9.61 -21.95
N SER A 433 0.24 9.00 -21.09
CA SER A 433 -0.42 9.67 -19.96
C SER A 433 0.14 9.10 -18.67
N TYR A 434 1.18 9.74 -18.13
CA TYR A 434 1.96 9.21 -17.01
C TYR A 434 2.11 10.21 -15.85
N THR A 435 2.67 9.74 -14.75
CA THR A 435 3.12 10.56 -13.64
C THR A 435 4.51 10.09 -13.22
N VAL A 436 5.41 11.02 -12.96
CA VAL A 436 6.76 10.75 -12.45
C VAL A 436 6.77 11.01 -10.94
N LEU A 437 7.45 10.15 -10.19
CA LEU A 437 7.71 10.30 -8.77
C LEU A 437 9.20 10.04 -8.46
N ALA A 438 9.70 10.69 -7.42
CA ALA A 438 11.13 10.67 -7.09
C ALA A 438 11.40 9.71 -5.92
N ARG A 439 12.05 8.58 -6.18
CA ARG A 439 12.26 7.48 -5.22
C ARG A 439 13.57 7.60 -4.48
N GLY A 440 13.50 7.65 -3.15
CA GLY A 440 14.61 7.85 -2.22
C GLY A 440 14.77 6.70 -1.21
N GLY A 441 15.04 7.04 0.05
CA GLY A 441 15.22 6.08 1.15
C GLY A 441 16.67 5.73 1.48
N ARG A 442 16.87 4.84 2.45
CA ARG A 442 18.18 4.47 3.00
C ARG A 442 18.58 3.04 2.63
N ILE A 443 19.88 2.76 2.70
CA ILE A 443 20.46 1.42 2.58
C ILE A 443 20.24 0.65 3.88
N ASP A 444 20.03 -0.66 3.76
CA ASP A 444 20.13 -1.63 4.85
C ASP A 444 20.87 -2.87 4.31
N SER A 445 22.14 -3.04 4.68
CA SER A 445 22.96 -4.18 4.28
C SER A 445 23.99 -4.56 5.35
N PRO A 446 24.60 -5.76 5.30
CA PRO A 446 25.68 -6.16 6.20
C PRO A 446 26.95 -5.31 6.07
N SER A 447 27.12 -4.58 4.96
CA SER A 447 28.28 -3.72 4.70
C SER A 447 28.06 -2.26 5.10
N GLY A 448 26.82 -1.84 5.30
CA GLY A 448 26.44 -0.50 5.73
C GLY A 448 24.92 -0.34 5.81
N SER A 449 24.43 0.39 6.81
CA SER A 449 22.99 0.64 7.00
C SER A 449 22.76 2.07 7.45
N GLY A 450 21.67 2.68 6.99
CA GLY A 450 21.30 4.07 7.27
C GLY A 450 21.81 5.10 6.26
N GLU A 451 22.78 4.79 5.41
CA GLU A 451 23.23 5.68 4.32
C GLU A 451 22.11 6.00 3.32
N LEU A 452 22.13 7.18 2.70
CA LEU A 452 21.10 7.61 1.74
C LEU A 452 21.36 7.01 0.36
N LYS A 453 20.37 6.32 -0.21
CA LYS A 453 20.41 5.88 -1.61
C LYS A 453 20.33 7.09 -2.54
N LYS A 454 20.98 7.02 -3.70
CA LYS A 454 20.76 7.99 -4.79
C LYS A 454 19.27 8.04 -5.14
N GLN A 455 18.75 9.26 -5.27
CA GLN A 455 17.34 9.50 -5.60
C GLN A 455 17.17 9.47 -7.11
N ILE A 456 16.21 8.69 -7.61
CA ILE A 456 15.93 8.58 -9.05
C ILE A 456 14.48 8.90 -9.36
N GLN A 457 14.23 9.39 -10.56
CA GLN A 457 12.88 9.60 -11.08
C GLN A 457 12.35 8.28 -11.67
N MET A 458 11.13 7.89 -11.32
CA MET A 458 10.46 6.68 -11.81
C MET A 458 9.03 7.01 -12.25
N VAL A 459 8.53 6.30 -13.26
CA VAL A 459 7.13 6.41 -13.67
C VAL A 459 6.25 5.62 -12.69
N ALA A 460 5.17 6.25 -12.24
CA ALA A 460 4.23 5.74 -11.24
C ALA A 460 3.19 4.76 -11.81
N GLU A 461 2.56 3.97 -10.94
CA GLU A 461 1.46 3.06 -11.28
C GLU A 461 0.24 3.81 -11.86
N GLY A 462 -0.56 3.12 -12.67
CA GLY A 462 -1.69 3.74 -13.39
C GLY A 462 -1.28 4.56 -14.61
N SER A 463 0.00 4.91 -14.75
CA SER A 463 0.54 5.51 -15.97
C SER A 463 0.30 4.60 -17.17
N VAL A 464 0.04 5.23 -18.32
CA VAL A 464 -0.13 4.54 -19.62
C VAL A 464 0.93 5.07 -20.58
N LEU A 465 1.80 4.18 -21.03
CA LEU A 465 2.89 4.48 -21.97
C LEU A 465 2.55 3.91 -23.35
N TYR A 466 3.12 4.50 -24.40
CA TYR A 466 3.07 3.94 -25.75
C TYR A 466 4.44 3.41 -26.14
N ALA A 467 4.52 2.17 -26.61
CA ALA A 467 5.77 1.51 -26.99
C ALA A 467 5.56 0.51 -28.14
N ASP A 468 6.63 0.08 -28.81
CA ASP A 468 6.60 -0.90 -29.90
C ASP A 468 6.43 -2.35 -29.41
N GLY A 469 6.80 -2.64 -28.17
CA GLY A 469 6.48 -3.86 -27.43
C GLY A 469 6.22 -3.59 -25.95
N ALA A 470 6.02 -4.65 -25.17
CA ALA A 470 5.86 -4.53 -23.72
C ALA A 470 7.13 -3.95 -23.08
N PRO A 471 7.06 -2.80 -22.37
CA PRO A 471 8.20 -2.24 -21.65
C PRO A 471 8.75 -3.26 -20.65
N ARG A 472 10.08 -3.35 -20.55
CA ARG A 472 10.80 -4.26 -19.65
C ARG A 472 11.22 -3.55 -18.38
N GLY A 473 11.74 -2.35 -18.51
CA GLY A 473 12.35 -1.57 -17.44
C GLY A 473 13.68 -2.15 -16.95
N SER A 474 14.38 -1.38 -16.14
CA SER A 474 15.72 -1.68 -15.64
C SER A 474 15.80 -1.57 -14.11
N ALA A 475 16.86 -2.13 -13.53
CA ALA A 475 17.22 -1.89 -12.13
C ALA A 475 18.44 -0.97 -12.06
N ALA A 476 18.22 0.30 -11.75
CA ALA A 476 19.31 1.27 -11.61
C ALA A 476 20.10 1.00 -10.31
N ASP A 477 21.43 1.09 -10.37
CA ASP A 477 22.24 1.15 -9.15
C ASP A 477 22.08 2.52 -8.49
N VAL A 478 21.67 2.52 -7.23
CA VAL A 478 21.48 3.71 -6.40
C VAL A 478 22.40 3.74 -5.18
N ALA A 479 23.51 2.99 -5.21
CA ALA A 479 24.57 3.05 -4.22
C ALA A 479 25.26 4.43 -4.16
N PRO A 480 25.60 4.94 -2.96
CA PRO A 480 26.56 6.03 -2.79
C PRO A 480 27.89 5.75 -3.47
N ASP A 481 28.62 6.80 -3.81
CA ASP A 481 29.94 6.68 -4.42
C ASP A 481 30.94 6.09 -3.42
N GLY A 482 31.60 5.00 -3.81
CA GLY A 482 32.51 4.24 -2.93
C GLY A 482 31.84 3.21 -2.01
N PHE A 483 30.52 3.02 -2.07
CA PHE A 483 29.83 2.00 -1.27
C PHE A 483 30.25 0.57 -1.69
N ALA A 484 30.26 -0.37 -0.73
CA ALA A 484 30.94 -1.66 -0.86
C ALA A 484 30.36 -2.65 -1.91
N HIS A 485 29.12 -2.45 -2.36
CA HIS A 485 28.45 -3.27 -3.36
C HIS A 485 27.35 -2.47 -4.08
N PRO A 486 26.93 -2.84 -5.31
CA PRO A 486 25.79 -2.18 -5.95
C PRO A 486 24.51 -2.32 -5.12
N VAL A 487 23.64 -1.32 -5.19
CA VAL A 487 22.36 -1.26 -4.47
C VAL A 487 21.26 -0.97 -5.49
N PHE A 488 20.69 -2.03 -6.06
CA PHE A 488 19.69 -1.93 -7.11
C PHE A 488 18.33 -1.40 -6.63
N ARG A 489 17.77 -0.42 -7.35
CA ARG A 489 16.34 -0.07 -7.30
C ARG A 489 15.64 -0.59 -8.55
N ALA A 490 14.79 -1.60 -8.39
CA ALA A 490 14.06 -2.20 -9.50
C ALA A 490 12.96 -1.27 -10.03
N GLY A 491 13.09 -0.85 -11.29
CA GLY A 491 12.07 -0.20 -12.11
C GLY A 491 11.57 -1.10 -13.23
N PHE A 492 11.51 -2.42 -12.99
CA PHE A 492 10.96 -3.37 -13.95
C PHE A 492 9.47 -3.10 -14.18
N ALA A 493 9.04 -3.06 -15.44
CA ALA A 493 7.64 -2.91 -15.80
C ALA A 493 6.89 -4.24 -15.68
N LEU A 494 5.92 -4.29 -14.77
CA LEU A 494 4.74 -5.15 -14.96
C LEU A 494 3.68 -4.29 -15.65
N SER A 495 3.44 -4.55 -16.93
CA SER A 495 2.47 -3.80 -17.74
C SER A 495 1.42 -4.71 -18.36
N ILE A 496 0.24 -4.15 -18.63
CA ILE A 496 -0.82 -4.79 -19.40
C ILE A 496 -1.04 -3.97 -20.68
N ARG A 497 -1.09 -4.64 -21.84
CA ARG A 497 -1.58 -4.01 -23.07
C ARG A 497 -3.05 -3.67 -22.90
N LEU A 498 -3.41 -2.40 -23.04
CA LEU A 498 -4.81 -1.99 -23.13
C LEU A 498 -5.36 -2.32 -24.53
N PRO A 499 -6.66 -2.68 -24.64
CA PRO A 499 -7.32 -2.78 -25.94
C PRO A 499 -7.32 -1.41 -26.63
N GLU A 500 -7.27 -1.40 -27.96
CA GLU A 500 -7.44 -0.18 -28.74
C GLU A 500 -8.91 0.28 -28.63
N VAL A 501 -9.11 1.41 -27.96
CA VAL A 501 -10.42 2.05 -27.83
C VAL A 501 -10.69 2.84 -29.11
N HIS A 502 -11.56 2.28 -29.97
CA HIS A 502 -12.07 2.90 -31.20
C HIS A 502 -13.39 3.65 -30.92
#